data_AF-A0A3R6W259-F1
#
_entry.id   AF-A0A3R6W259-F1
#
_cell.length_a   1.000
_cell.length_b   1.000
_cell.length_c   1.000
_cell.angle_alpha   90.00
_cell.angle_beta   90.00
_cell.angle_gamma   90.00
#
_symmetry.space_group_name_H-M   'P 1'
#
loop_
_entity.id
_entity.type
_entity.pdbx_description
1 polymer ?
#
loop_
_entity_poly.entity_id
_entity_poly.type
_entity_poly.pdbx_seq_one_letter_code
_entity_poly.pdbx_strand_id
1 'polypeptide(L)'
;MLFTIVALVLPLETNTKKYMLGNNLYFALTLVSPNDFTNPSVLKAPGDDLYRTSNLLRNLMVYMMLGVTGACIAQVMLWFPYPIFAIRKLQEHTTECASMLEELLNLLVDSYCFKHKDVEHMNFLKLKLKRKFDVAEAKLATMHTLLNDIWWEQLVGLHLPLRFRKPATKPFIDLFGTQLQNLRAMNQAILWERYDGGGCTMN
;
A
#
# COMPACT_ATOMS: atom_id res chain seq x y z
N MET A 1 -27.73 -15.14 8.71
CA MET A 1 -27.72 -14.12 9.78
C MET A 1 -26.51 -14.22 10.71
N LEU A 2 -26.22 -15.38 11.32
CA LEU A 2 -25.05 -15.52 12.19
C LEU A 2 -23.72 -15.28 11.45
N PHE A 3 -23.56 -15.86 10.25
CA PHE A 3 -22.39 -15.65 9.38
C PHE A 3 -22.14 -14.17 9.03
N THR A 4 -23.19 -13.43 8.68
CA THR A 4 -23.09 -11.99 8.38
C THR A 4 -22.74 -11.17 9.62
N ILE A 5 -23.28 -11.50 10.79
CA ILE A 5 -22.93 -10.86 12.07
C ILE A 5 -21.46 -11.11 12.42
N VAL A 6 -20.99 -12.36 12.33
CA VAL A 6 -19.59 -12.72 12.61
C VAL A 6 -18.62 -12.01 11.65
N ALA A 7 -18.95 -11.95 10.35
CA ALA A 7 -18.16 -11.23 9.35
C ALA A 7 -18.12 -9.70 9.58
N LEU A 8 -19.22 -9.11 10.07
CA LEU A 8 -19.29 -7.69 10.42
C LEU A 8 -18.46 -7.35 11.67
N VAL A 9 -18.41 -8.25 12.66
CA VAL A 9 -17.67 -8.08 13.92
C VAL A 9 -16.16 -8.29 13.73
N LEU A 10 -15.75 -9.15 12.80
CA LEU A 10 -14.33 -9.36 12.49
C LEU A 10 -13.64 -8.07 12.02
N PRO A 11 -12.38 -7.82 12.42
CA PRO A 11 -11.63 -6.62 12.06
C PRO A 11 -11.07 -6.70 10.62
N LEU A 12 -11.93 -7.07 9.67
CA LEU A 12 -11.63 -7.12 8.24
C LEU A 12 -11.84 -5.76 7.59
N GLU A 13 -11.10 -5.52 6.51
CA GLU A 13 -11.24 -4.31 5.70
C GLU A 13 -12.68 -4.15 5.16
N THR A 14 -13.16 -2.90 5.05
CA THR A 14 -14.54 -2.56 4.68
C THR A 14 -14.94 -3.06 3.29
N ASN A 15 -14.00 -3.16 2.34
CA ASN A 15 -14.27 -3.68 1.00
C ASN A 15 -14.56 -5.19 1.04
N THR A 16 -13.82 -5.95 1.84
CA THR A 16 -14.06 -7.39 2.07
C THR A 16 -15.43 -7.64 2.71
N LYS A 17 -15.84 -6.79 3.67
CA LYS A 17 -17.18 -6.86 4.29
C LYS A 17 -18.30 -6.62 3.28
N LYS A 18 -18.13 -5.63 2.39
CA LYS A 18 -19.10 -5.33 1.33
C LYS A 18 -19.26 -6.50 0.36
N TYR A 19 -18.18 -7.18 0.00
CA TYR A 19 -18.22 -8.35 -0.87
C TYR A 19 -19.02 -9.51 -0.24
N MET A 20 -18.78 -9.82 1.04
CA MET A 20 -19.51 -10.87 1.77
C MET A 20 -21.00 -10.57 1.95
N LEU A 21 -21.36 -9.30 2.13
CA LEU A 21 -22.75 -8.85 2.21
C LEU A 21 -23.45 -8.90 0.84
N GLY A 22 -22.75 -8.51 -0.23
CA GLY A 22 -23.27 -8.49 -1.59
C GLY A 22 -23.71 -9.87 -2.10
N ASN A 23 -22.95 -10.92 -1.80
CA ASN A 23 -23.28 -12.28 -2.23
C ASN A 23 -24.58 -12.81 -1.58
N ASN A 24 -24.80 -12.48 -0.30
CA ASN A 24 -26.04 -12.85 0.40
C ASN A 24 -27.24 -12.02 -0.09
N LEU A 25 -27.03 -10.77 -0.48
CA LEU A 25 -28.07 -9.90 -1.03
C LEU A 25 -28.50 -10.36 -2.44
N TYR A 26 -27.54 -10.77 -3.28
CA TYR A 26 -27.82 -11.26 -4.63
C TYR A 26 -28.71 -12.52 -4.61
N PHE A 27 -28.46 -13.41 -3.65
CA PHE A 27 -29.30 -14.59 -3.42
C PHE A 27 -30.70 -14.24 -2.91
N ALA A 28 -30.83 -13.23 -2.05
CA ALA A 28 -32.14 -12.76 -1.60
C ALA A 28 -32.96 -12.15 -2.74
N LEU A 29 -32.31 -11.43 -3.66
CA LEU A 29 -32.96 -10.80 -4.82
C LEU A 29 -33.42 -11.80 -5.87
N THR A 30 -32.65 -12.86 -6.14
CA THR A 30 -33.08 -13.94 -7.06
C THR A 30 -34.27 -14.74 -6.51
N LEU A 31 -34.39 -14.82 -5.19
CA LEU A 31 -35.54 -15.40 -4.51
C LEU A 31 -36.81 -14.54 -4.62
N VAL A 32 -36.68 -13.23 -4.43
CA VAL A 32 -37.80 -12.26 -4.47
C VAL A 32 -38.29 -11.99 -5.90
N SER A 33 -37.45 -12.18 -6.92
CA SER A 33 -37.86 -12.02 -8.32
C SER A 33 -39.01 -12.98 -8.69
N PRO A 34 -40.08 -12.52 -9.36
CA PRO A 34 -41.18 -13.37 -9.78
C PRO A 34 -40.87 -14.25 -11.02
N ASN A 35 -39.73 -14.02 -11.68
CA ASN A 35 -39.35 -14.73 -12.91
C ASN A 35 -38.51 -15.98 -12.60
N ASP A 36 -38.61 -16.97 -13.47
CA ASP A 36 -37.90 -18.24 -13.38
C ASP A 36 -36.38 -18.03 -13.54
N PHE A 37 -35.59 -18.78 -12.76
CA PHE A 37 -34.12 -18.66 -12.77
C PHE A 37 -33.49 -19.14 -14.07
N THR A 38 -34.11 -20.14 -14.72
CA THR A 38 -33.62 -20.75 -15.97
C THR A 38 -34.07 -19.98 -17.21
N ASN A 39 -35.20 -19.27 -17.14
CA ASN A 39 -35.71 -18.46 -18.24
C ASN A 39 -36.37 -17.17 -17.71
N PRO A 40 -35.71 -16.00 -17.85
CA PRO A 40 -36.19 -14.75 -17.28
C PRO A 40 -37.47 -14.21 -17.94
N SER A 41 -37.93 -14.82 -19.03
CA SER A 41 -39.17 -14.49 -19.73
C SER A 41 -40.40 -15.24 -19.19
N VAL A 42 -40.22 -16.17 -18.26
CA VAL A 42 -41.29 -17.02 -17.71
C VAL A 42 -41.47 -16.73 -16.22
N LEU A 43 -42.73 -16.68 -15.76
CA LEU A 43 -43.09 -16.53 -14.34
C LEU A 43 -42.92 -17.86 -13.60
N LYS A 44 -42.52 -17.81 -12.33
CA LYS A 44 -42.40 -19.01 -11.48
C LYS A 44 -43.73 -19.75 -11.39
N ALA A 45 -43.76 -21.03 -11.77
CA ALA A 45 -44.96 -21.85 -11.71
C ALA A 45 -45.29 -22.25 -10.24
N PRO A 46 -46.53 -22.03 -9.76
CA PRO A 46 -46.92 -22.42 -8.41
C PRO A 46 -46.95 -23.95 -8.27
N GLY A 47 -46.17 -24.48 -7.32
CA GLY A 47 -46.09 -25.92 -7.03
C GLY A 47 -44.88 -26.64 -7.64
N ASP A 48 -44.00 -25.93 -8.33
CA ASP A 48 -42.78 -26.51 -8.90
C ASP A 48 -41.78 -26.94 -7.81
N ASP A 49 -41.27 -28.17 -7.91
CA ASP A 49 -40.35 -28.80 -6.97
C ASP A 49 -39.02 -28.05 -6.87
N LEU A 50 -38.64 -27.27 -7.89
CA LEU A 50 -37.47 -26.39 -7.87
C LEU A 50 -37.59 -25.29 -6.81
N TYR A 51 -38.81 -24.83 -6.52
CA TYR A 51 -39.10 -23.73 -5.61
C TYR A 51 -39.63 -24.18 -4.25
N ARG A 52 -39.67 -25.50 -3.98
CA ARG A 52 -39.96 -26.02 -2.64
C ARG A 52 -38.91 -25.54 -1.64
N THR A 53 -39.38 -25.16 -0.45
CA THR A 53 -38.55 -24.67 0.67
C THR A 53 -37.35 -25.56 0.97
N SER A 54 -37.49 -26.88 0.88
CA SER A 54 -36.41 -27.85 1.10
C SER A 54 -35.30 -27.77 0.04
N ASN A 55 -35.65 -27.71 -1.24
CA ASN A 55 -34.67 -27.60 -2.33
C ASN A 55 -34.01 -26.22 -2.37
N LEU A 56 -34.76 -25.18 -2.04
CA LEU A 56 -34.27 -23.82 -1.96
C LEU A 56 -33.24 -23.63 -0.84
N LEU A 57 -33.50 -24.21 0.33
CA LEU A 57 -32.54 -24.25 1.44
C LEU A 57 -31.30 -25.08 1.09
N ARG A 58 -31.46 -26.18 0.35
CA ARG A 58 -30.33 -27.02 -0.07
C ARG A 58 -29.44 -26.33 -1.08
N ASN A 59 -30.02 -25.66 -2.07
CA ASN A 59 -29.27 -24.84 -3.03
C ASN A 59 -28.59 -23.65 -2.34
N LEU A 60 -29.29 -22.95 -1.44
CA LEU A 60 -28.68 -21.90 -0.62
C LEU A 60 -27.46 -22.42 0.16
N MET A 61 -27.60 -23.59 0.77
CA MET A 61 -26.52 -24.22 1.54
C MET A 61 -25.33 -24.57 0.65
N VAL A 62 -25.56 -25.08 -0.56
CA VAL A 62 -24.50 -25.39 -1.54
C VAL A 62 -23.80 -24.12 -2.01
N TYR A 63 -24.52 -23.05 -2.36
CA TYR A 63 -23.91 -21.77 -2.76
C TYR A 63 -23.18 -21.10 -1.59
N MET A 64 -23.70 -21.19 -0.37
CA MET A 64 -23.03 -20.69 0.82
C MET A 64 -21.75 -21.48 1.12
N MET A 65 -21.79 -22.82 1.01
CA MET A 65 -20.61 -23.68 1.12
C MET A 65 -19.58 -23.34 0.05
N LEU A 66 -19.97 -23.22 -1.22
CA LEU A 66 -19.09 -22.83 -2.32
C LEU A 66 -18.43 -21.47 -2.05
N GLY A 67 -19.20 -20.51 -1.53
CA GLY A 67 -18.68 -19.21 -1.09
C GLY A 67 -17.70 -19.30 0.07
N VAL A 68 -17.98 -20.14 1.07
CA VAL A 68 -17.07 -20.40 2.21
C VAL A 68 -15.81 -21.11 1.74
N THR A 69 -15.89 -22.12 0.87
CA THR A 69 -14.73 -22.81 0.31
C THR A 69 -13.88 -21.88 -0.54
N GLY A 70 -14.51 -21.03 -1.37
CA GLY A 70 -13.82 -20.00 -2.13
C GLY A 70 -13.13 -18.97 -1.22
N ALA A 71 -13.77 -18.57 -0.12
CA ALA A 71 -13.18 -17.71 0.89
C ALA A 71 -12.01 -18.40 1.62
N CYS A 72 -12.11 -19.68 1.95
CA CYS A 72 -11.02 -20.45 2.55
C CYS A 72 -9.82 -20.59 1.61
N ILE A 73 -10.04 -20.87 0.32
CA ILE A 73 -8.97 -20.94 -0.70
C ILE A 73 -8.32 -19.57 -0.87
N ALA A 74 -9.11 -18.49 -0.94
CA ALA A 74 -8.59 -17.13 -0.97
C ALA A 74 -7.78 -16.81 0.29
N GLN A 75 -8.24 -17.25 1.47
CA GLN A 75 -7.55 -17.06 2.74
C GLN A 75 -6.23 -17.83 2.81
N VAL A 76 -6.17 -19.04 2.24
CA VAL A 76 -4.94 -19.85 2.12
C VAL A 76 -3.95 -19.19 1.17
N MET A 77 -4.41 -18.69 0.02
CA MET A 77 -3.57 -17.90 -0.90
C MET A 77 -3.11 -16.59 -0.27
N LEU A 78 -3.95 -15.94 0.56
CA LEU A 78 -3.62 -14.75 1.35
C LEU A 78 -2.66 -15.01 2.51
N TRP A 79 -2.56 -16.25 3.00
CA TRP A 79 -1.60 -16.66 4.03
C TRP A 79 -0.21 -16.98 3.45
N PHE A 80 -0.08 -16.99 2.12
CA PHE A 80 1.19 -17.14 1.42
C PHE A 80 1.68 -15.86 0.71
N PRO A 81 1.94 -14.73 1.41
CA PRO A 81 2.78 -13.66 0.88
C PRO A 81 4.07 -13.49 1.69
N TYR A 82 5.20 -13.53 0.99
CA TYR A 82 6.39 -12.79 1.38
C TYR A 82 6.10 -11.29 1.24
N PRO A 83 6.63 -10.39 2.09
CA PRO A 83 7.40 -10.58 3.32
C PRO A 83 6.55 -10.42 4.60
N ILE A 84 6.95 -11.13 5.66
CA ILE A 84 6.35 -11.08 7.00
C ILE A 84 6.73 -9.75 7.69
N PHE A 85 5.75 -9.00 8.22
CA PHE A 85 5.89 -7.75 9.00
C PHE A 85 6.39 -6.51 8.22
N ALA A 86 5.80 -6.24 7.06
CA ALA A 86 6.05 -5.04 6.27
C ALA A 86 5.75 -3.75 7.04
N ILE A 87 4.70 -3.71 7.88
CA ILE A 87 4.37 -2.55 8.72
C ILE A 87 5.52 -2.16 9.66
N ARG A 88 6.17 -3.14 10.32
CA ARG A 88 7.26 -2.87 11.28
C ARG A 88 8.51 -2.35 10.57
N LYS A 89 8.88 -2.99 9.46
CA LYS A 89 10.02 -2.54 8.63
C LYS A 89 9.78 -1.13 8.09
N LEU A 90 8.53 -0.83 7.70
CA LEU A 90 8.18 0.51 7.24
C LEU A 90 8.30 1.54 8.38
N GLN A 91 7.84 1.21 9.60
CA GLN A 91 7.97 2.10 10.76
C GLN A 91 9.44 2.41 11.08
N GLU A 92 10.30 1.40 11.10
CA GLU A 92 11.74 1.55 11.31
C GLU A 92 12.38 2.46 10.25
N HIS A 93 12.06 2.23 8.98
CA HIS A 93 12.52 3.09 7.90
C HIS A 93 12.04 4.54 8.04
N THR A 94 10.78 4.76 8.42
CA THR A 94 10.24 6.12 8.61
C THR A 94 10.89 6.89 9.75
N THR A 95 11.29 6.22 10.84
CA THR A 95 11.99 6.87 11.97
C THR A 95 13.37 7.37 11.58
N GLU A 96 14.03 6.72 10.63
CA GLU A 96 15.36 7.07 10.16
C GLU A 96 15.36 8.10 9.01
N CYS A 97 14.20 8.44 8.44
CA CYS A 97 14.10 9.42 7.34
C CYS A 97 14.59 10.81 7.74
N ALA A 98 14.24 11.26 8.94
CA ALA A 98 14.56 12.61 9.40
C ALA A 98 16.07 12.81 9.54
N SER A 99 16.75 11.87 10.21
CA SER A 99 18.21 11.94 10.41
C SER A 99 18.98 11.86 9.08
N MET A 100 18.51 11.06 8.11
CA MET A 100 19.13 11.01 6.78
C MET A 100 19.03 12.33 6.02
N LEU A 101 17.88 13.03 6.09
CA LEU A 101 17.72 14.34 5.44
C LEU A 101 18.62 15.39 6.11
N GLU A 102 18.71 15.37 7.44
CA GLU A 102 19.59 16.27 8.20
C GLU A 102 21.06 16.05 7.84
N GLU A 103 21.52 14.79 7.80
CA GLU A 103 22.89 14.46 7.39
C GLU A 103 23.19 14.91 5.95
N LEU A 104 22.25 14.72 5.02
CA LEU A 104 22.40 15.15 3.62
C LEU A 104 22.48 16.67 3.50
N LEU A 105 21.60 17.38 4.22
CA LEU A 105 21.59 18.83 4.24
C LEU A 105 22.90 19.39 4.82
N ASN A 106 23.36 18.85 5.95
CA ASN A 106 24.62 19.26 6.57
C ASN A 106 25.82 19.02 5.64
N LEU A 107 25.90 17.84 5.00
CA LEU A 107 26.96 17.55 4.03
C LEU A 107 26.93 18.49 2.82
N LEU A 108 25.74 18.88 2.37
CA LEU A 108 25.56 19.79 1.25
C LEU A 108 25.98 21.22 1.63
N VAL A 109 25.59 21.69 2.82
CA VAL A 109 26.04 22.99 3.37
C VAL A 109 27.56 23.01 3.57
N ASP A 110 28.15 21.95 4.13
CA ASP A 110 29.60 21.82 4.24
C ASP A 110 30.27 21.88 2.87
N SER A 111 29.73 21.17 1.88
CA SER A 111 30.25 21.20 0.52
C SER A 111 30.23 22.60 -0.11
N TYR A 112 29.24 23.42 0.26
CA TYR A 112 29.15 24.82 -0.15
C TYR A 112 30.17 25.69 0.60
N CYS A 113 30.27 25.58 1.92
CA CYS A 113 31.21 26.35 2.74
C CYS A 113 32.68 26.08 2.40
N PHE A 114 33.03 24.84 2.03
CA PHE A 114 34.41 24.45 1.69
C PHE A 114 34.78 24.66 0.22
N LYS A 115 33.91 25.29 -0.59
CA LYS A 115 34.10 25.49 -2.05
C LYS A 115 35.44 26.11 -2.45
N HIS A 116 36.07 26.92 -1.58
CA HIS A 116 37.26 27.72 -1.89
C HIS A 116 38.55 27.30 -1.17
N LYS A 117 38.54 26.31 -0.27
CA LYS A 117 39.68 26.08 0.64
C LYS A 117 40.51 24.81 0.38
N ASP A 118 39.97 23.74 -0.19
CA ASP A 118 40.74 22.51 -0.46
C ASP A 118 40.15 21.64 -1.58
N VAL A 119 40.98 21.22 -2.55
CA VAL A 119 40.54 20.47 -3.75
C VAL A 119 40.36 18.97 -3.46
N GLU A 120 41.20 18.37 -2.62
CA GLU A 120 41.16 16.93 -2.31
C GLU A 120 39.99 16.55 -1.39
N HIS A 121 39.79 17.29 -0.29
CA HIS A 121 38.69 17.07 0.66
C HIS A 121 37.32 17.14 -0.02
N MET A 122 37.22 17.98 -1.06
CA MET A 122 36.01 18.19 -1.81
C MET A 122 35.65 17.01 -2.73
N ASN A 123 36.62 16.32 -3.32
CA ASN A 123 36.35 15.11 -4.09
C ASN A 123 35.80 13.99 -3.19
N PHE A 124 36.35 13.86 -1.99
CA PHE A 124 35.84 12.94 -0.97
C PHE A 124 34.42 13.30 -0.52
N LEU A 125 34.16 14.58 -0.24
CA LEU A 125 32.83 15.08 0.13
C LEU A 125 31.80 14.82 -0.98
N LYS A 126 32.15 15.07 -2.25
CA LYS A 126 31.28 14.77 -3.39
C LYS A 126 30.95 13.29 -3.51
N LEU A 127 31.94 12.41 -3.36
CA LEU A 127 31.73 10.96 -3.40
C LEU A 127 30.85 10.49 -2.22
N LYS A 128 31.09 11.03 -1.03
CA LYS A 128 30.28 10.75 0.17
C LYS A 128 28.84 11.21 -0.01
N LEU A 129 28.65 12.42 -0.54
CA LEU A 129 27.33 13.01 -0.82
C LEU A 129 26.57 12.16 -1.85
N LYS A 130 27.21 11.79 -2.97
CA LYS A 130 26.60 10.93 -4.00
C LYS A 130 26.17 9.58 -3.41
N ARG A 131 27.06 8.92 -2.65
CA ARG A 131 26.74 7.65 -1.98
C ARG A 131 25.55 7.79 -1.03
N LYS A 132 25.48 8.88 -0.27
CA LYS A 132 24.36 9.12 0.66
C LYS A 132 23.05 9.38 -0.07
N PHE A 133 23.06 10.08 -1.21
CA PHE A 133 21.88 10.22 -2.07
C PHE A 133 21.42 8.87 -2.64
N ASP A 134 22.34 8.05 -3.14
CA ASP A 134 22.01 6.71 -3.69
C ASP A 134 21.38 5.81 -2.61
N VAL A 135 21.89 5.86 -1.38
CA VAL A 135 21.34 5.12 -0.23
C VAL A 135 19.94 5.63 0.14
N ALA A 136 19.73 6.95 0.16
CA ALA A 136 18.43 7.53 0.47
C ALA A 136 17.38 7.20 -0.61
N GLU A 137 17.77 7.15 -1.88
CA GLU A 137 16.89 6.78 -2.99
C GLU A 137 16.53 5.30 -2.98
N ALA A 138 17.51 4.42 -2.72
CA ALA A 138 17.25 3.00 -2.54
C ALA A 138 16.26 2.75 -1.40
N LYS A 139 16.40 3.49 -0.30
CA LYS A 139 15.51 3.40 0.86
C LYS A 139 14.12 3.98 0.60
N LEU A 140 14.00 5.03 -0.20
CA LEU A 140 12.70 5.51 -0.68
C LEU A 140 12.00 4.43 -1.52
N ALA A 141 12.73 3.78 -2.43
CA ALA A 141 12.18 2.72 -3.26
C ALA A 141 11.68 1.55 -2.40
N THR A 142 12.44 1.12 -1.39
CA THR A 142 11.99 0.06 -0.48
C THR A 142 10.77 0.46 0.35
N MET A 143 10.63 1.72 0.76
CA MET A 143 9.43 2.19 1.44
C MET A 143 8.19 2.13 0.54
N HIS A 144 8.32 2.46 -0.75
CA HIS A 144 7.21 2.34 -1.71
C HIS A 144 6.81 0.87 -1.96
N THR A 145 7.78 -0.04 -2.07
CA THR A 145 7.47 -1.47 -2.24
C THR A 145 6.76 -2.01 -1.00
N LEU A 146 7.26 -1.70 0.21
CA LEU A 146 6.62 -2.08 1.47
C LEU A 146 5.22 -1.47 1.58
N LEU A 147 4.99 -0.22 1.16
CA LEU A 147 3.68 0.40 1.17
C LEU A 147 2.64 -0.34 0.30
N ASN A 148 3.10 -0.87 -0.83
CA ASN A 148 2.27 -1.72 -1.68
C ASN A 148 1.99 -3.06 -1.01
N ASP A 149 3.01 -3.71 -0.44
CA ASP A 149 2.91 -5.04 0.17
C ASP A 149 2.06 -5.07 1.45
N ILE A 150 1.90 -3.96 2.17
CA ILE A 150 1.11 -3.88 3.41
C ILE A 150 -0.39 -4.19 3.24
N TRP A 151 -0.90 -4.25 2.00
CA TRP A 151 -2.32 -4.50 1.73
C TRP A 151 -2.86 -5.76 2.42
N TRP A 152 -2.10 -6.86 2.45
CA TRP A 152 -2.55 -8.11 3.07
C TRP A 152 -2.51 -8.03 4.60
N GLU A 153 -1.53 -7.35 5.20
CA GLU A 153 -1.47 -7.11 6.65
C GLU A 153 -2.66 -6.27 7.12
N GLN A 154 -3.12 -5.33 6.29
CA GLN A 154 -4.34 -4.58 6.55
C GLN A 154 -5.59 -5.44 6.42
N LEU A 155 -5.62 -6.35 5.44
CA LEU A 155 -6.75 -7.23 5.18
C LEU A 155 -6.99 -8.20 6.35
N VAL A 156 -5.92 -8.65 7.02
CA VAL A 156 -5.96 -9.50 8.23
C VAL A 156 -6.19 -8.68 9.52
N GLY A 157 -6.14 -7.35 9.47
CA GLY A 157 -6.38 -6.49 10.64
C GLY A 157 -5.15 -6.27 11.52
N LEU A 158 -3.94 -6.67 11.08
CA LEU A 158 -2.67 -6.46 11.81
C LEU A 158 -2.34 -4.96 12.01
N HIS A 159 -2.99 -4.07 11.26
CA HIS A 159 -2.86 -2.63 11.42
C HIS A 159 -3.32 -2.09 12.78
N LEU A 160 -4.28 -2.76 13.45
CA LEU A 160 -4.79 -2.39 14.77
C LEU A 160 -3.75 -2.61 15.89
N PRO A 161 -3.20 -3.83 16.09
CA PRO A 161 -2.18 -4.05 17.12
C PRO A 161 -0.88 -3.29 16.84
N LEU A 162 -0.51 -3.09 15.58
CA LEU A 162 0.71 -2.37 15.19
C LEU A 162 0.52 -0.83 15.11
N ARG A 163 -0.68 -0.32 15.43
CA ARG A 163 -1.06 1.10 15.39
C ARG A 163 -0.69 1.80 14.08
N PHE A 164 -0.81 1.10 12.96
CA PHE A 164 -0.38 1.59 11.66
C PHE A 164 -1.54 2.24 10.89
N ARG A 165 -1.28 3.43 10.31
CA ARG A 165 -2.26 4.17 9.51
C ARG A 165 -1.66 4.50 8.14
N LYS A 166 -1.93 3.64 7.15
CA LYS A 166 -1.58 3.87 5.73
C LYS A 166 -1.92 5.28 5.21
N PRO A 167 -3.10 5.89 5.51
CA PRO A 167 -3.40 7.23 5.00
C PRO A 167 -2.50 8.33 5.58
N ALA A 168 -1.87 8.13 6.74
CA ALA A 168 -0.89 9.06 7.30
C ALA A 168 0.54 8.76 6.81
N THR A 169 0.89 7.48 6.64
CA THR A 169 2.24 7.08 6.24
C THR A 169 2.53 7.35 4.76
N LYS A 170 1.55 7.19 3.87
CA LYS A 170 1.73 7.50 2.44
C LYS A 170 2.20 8.94 2.18
N PRO A 171 1.49 9.99 2.66
CA PRO A 171 1.92 11.37 2.42
C PRO A 171 3.26 11.69 3.08
N PHE A 172 3.64 11.00 4.16
CA PHE A 172 4.95 11.14 4.77
C PHE A 172 6.08 10.63 3.85
N ILE A 173 5.90 9.47 3.22
CA ILE A 173 6.87 8.91 2.27
C ILE A 173 6.98 9.82 1.04
N ASP A 174 5.85 10.30 0.53
CA ASP A 174 5.81 11.23 -0.61
C ASP A 174 6.53 12.56 -0.27
N LEU A 175 6.35 13.07 0.95
CA LEU A 175 7.07 14.24 1.45
C LEU A 175 8.57 13.99 1.51
N PHE A 176 9.02 12.85 2.06
CA PHE A 176 10.44 12.49 2.11
C PHE A 176 11.04 12.46 0.70
N GLY A 177 10.34 11.89 -0.28
CA GLY A 177 10.77 11.91 -1.68
C GLY A 177 10.90 13.31 -2.27
N THR A 178 9.92 14.17 -1.99
CA THR A 178 9.97 15.57 -2.43
C THR A 178 11.16 16.31 -1.83
N GLN A 179 11.45 16.12 -0.53
CA GLN A 179 12.61 16.74 0.12
C GLN A 179 13.93 16.23 -0.44
N LEU A 180 14.04 14.92 -0.72
CA LEU A 180 15.22 14.34 -1.34
C LEU A 180 15.47 14.94 -2.75
N GLN A 181 14.41 15.14 -3.53
CA GLN A 181 14.49 15.80 -4.84
C GLN A 181 14.93 17.25 -4.73
N ASN A 182 14.41 18.01 -3.75
CA ASN A 182 14.83 19.39 -3.50
C ASN A 182 16.32 19.48 -3.16
N LEU A 183 16.82 18.59 -2.29
CA LEU A 183 18.26 18.52 -1.96
C LEU A 183 19.12 18.17 -3.18
N ARG A 184 18.63 17.29 -4.06
CA ARG A 184 19.31 16.97 -5.32
C ARG A 184 19.35 18.16 -6.27
N ALA A 185 18.25 18.90 -6.40
CA ALA A 185 18.19 20.12 -7.18
C ALA A 185 19.15 21.19 -6.64
N MET A 186 19.22 21.34 -5.31
CA MET A 186 20.18 22.25 -4.65
C MET A 186 21.64 21.86 -4.94
N ASN A 187 21.96 20.56 -4.88
CA ASN A 187 23.29 20.07 -5.25
C ASN A 187 23.62 20.36 -6.74
N GLN A 188 22.66 20.19 -7.64
CA GLN A 188 22.83 20.53 -9.06
C GLN A 188 23.06 22.04 -9.27
N ALA A 189 22.30 22.89 -8.57
CA ALA A 189 22.48 24.34 -8.61
C ALA A 189 23.87 24.77 -8.12
N ILE A 190 24.36 24.20 -7.00
CA ILE A 190 25.71 24.46 -6.48
C ILE A 190 26.79 24.04 -7.49
N LEU A 191 26.58 22.94 -8.22
CA LEU A 191 27.49 22.51 -9.27
C LEU A 191 27.49 23.51 -10.43
N TRP A 192 26.32 24.01 -10.86
CA TRP A 192 26.21 25.00 -11.94
C TRP A 192 26.85 26.34 -11.60
N GLU A 193 26.59 26.89 -10.40
CA GLU A 193 27.24 28.13 -9.94
C GLU A 193 28.76 28.06 -9.96
N ARG A 194 29.31 26.86 -9.76
CA ARG A 194 30.76 26.64 -9.80
C ARG A 194 31.32 26.66 -11.22
N TYR A 195 30.56 26.22 -12.21
CA TYR A 195 30.96 26.31 -13.61
C TYR A 195 30.91 27.77 -14.10
N ASP A 196 29.87 28.52 -13.73
CA ASP A 196 29.73 29.93 -14.14
C ASP A 196 30.76 30.85 -13.46
N GLY A 197 31.08 30.60 -12.18
CA GLY A 197 32.11 31.37 -11.46
C GLY A 197 33.55 31.15 -11.93
N GLY A 198 33.80 30.18 -12.83
CA GLY A 198 35.10 29.94 -13.46
C GLY A 198 35.23 30.49 -14.88
N GLY A 199 34.18 31.12 -15.43
CA GLY A 199 34.07 31.46 -16.84
C GLY A 199 33.98 32.95 -17.21
N CYS A 200 34.17 33.88 -16.27
CA CYS A 200 34.16 35.33 -16.57
C CYS A 200 35.51 35.99 -16.27
N THR A 201 36.52 35.67 -17.08
CA THR A 201 37.60 36.59 -17.42
C THR A 201 37.78 36.61 -18.94
N MET A 202 36.80 37.14 -19.66
CA MET A 202 36.98 37.65 -21.02
C MET A 202 35.97 38.80 -21.22
N ASN A 203 36.41 40.00 -20.83
CA ASN A 203 36.36 41.25 -21.59
C ASN A 203 37.12 42.31 -20.82
#